data_AF-A0A2T0S7Q2-F1
#
_entry.id   AF-A0A2T0S7Q2-F1
#
_cell.length_a   1.000
_cell.length_b   1.000
_cell.length_c   1.000
_cell.angle_alpha   90.00
_cell.angle_beta   90.00
_cell.angle_gamma   90.00
#
_symmetry.space_group_name_H-M   'P 1'
#
loop_
_entity.id
_entity.type
_entity.pdbx_description
1 polymer ?
#
loop_
_entity_poly.entity_id
_entity_poly.type
_entity_poly.pdbx_seq_one_letter_code
_entity_poly.pdbx_strand_id
1 'polypeptide(L)'
;MRERPHVRSALAGADRDRIIYDLTGIDRQYDVLRRELPGVEVRFAMKACPVDEVLASLADRGAGFDAASPGEIRQALRTGVAPRRIHYGNTIKSDAEIADAYALGVTTFATDSVEDVRAIARHAPGARVFCRLSTSGEGALWGLTAKCGTEDPVPVLEEARRQGLVPAGLSVHVGSQQMTVRAWERALGDLAAVLPRLKDLEFVNLGGGLPAEGYLDRAGAPMTPPTAEMFAAIRAGLRRLREVAGGELDFLVEPGRYLVADHGTIRAHVVRLTVRRQPWLYLSCGRFNGLYEADQIGYRLEFPTRSGGRTVPAVVAGPTCDSDDNLGTAPTPVPADLASGDPVWIHGAGAYAISYMTRGFNGYDPLPCISVRAEHVRPITPGDWSSIAELEAGAYTAKGLSEDRAVLESRARSSPSTSFVLDTGGRVGGYVLALPYPPRRFPQPDRPEHAVHRSSNLHLHDIVVDDRLRGRGWAKRMLRHLTDTARSSEYEQISLIAVGGTSGFWSTHGYRPHPEVDVPPGYGPGAVYMSRPITDGS
;
A
#
# COMPACT_ATOMS: atom_id res chain seq x y z
N MET A 1 -18.56 8.30 7.98
CA MET A 1 -17.30 7.52 8.00
C MET A 1 -17.66 6.08 8.33
N ARG A 2 -17.27 5.09 7.52
CA ARG A 2 -17.54 3.68 7.86
C ARG A 2 -16.87 3.37 9.21
N GLU A 3 -17.55 2.65 10.08
CA GLU A 3 -16.95 2.19 11.33
C GLU A 3 -15.69 1.36 11.02
N ARG A 4 -14.61 1.60 11.76
CA ARG A 4 -13.33 0.89 11.66
C ARG A 4 -13.02 0.27 13.03
N PRO A 5 -13.71 -0.82 13.43
CA PRO A 5 -13.63 -1.34 14.79
C PRO A 5 -12.20 -1.76 15.19
N HIS A 6 -11.44 -2.34 14.26
CA HIS A 6 -10.04 -2.74 14.49
C HIS A 6 -9.13 -1.55 14.79
N VAL A 7 -9.30 -0.43 14.05
CA VAL A 7 -8.55 0.80 14.31
C VAL A 7 -8.94 1.41 15.66
N ARG A 8 -10.25 1.51 15.95
CA ARG A 8 -10.73 2.05 17.24
C ARG A 8 -10.27 1.19 18.42
N SER A 9 -10.28 -0.13 18.28
CA SER A 9 -9.76 -1.06 19.28
C SER A 9 -8.26 -0.82 19.53
N ALA A 10 -7.46 -0.70 18.46
CA ALA A 10 -6.03 -0.42 18.57
C ALA A 10 -5.75 0.97 19.20
N LEU A 11 -6.54 2.00 18.84
CA LEU A 11 -6.42 3.33 19.43
C LEU A 11 -6.79 3.34 20.92
N ALA A 12 -7.87 2.63 21.30
CA ALA A 12 -8.32 2.55 22.68
C ALA A 12 -7.39 1.71 23.57
N GLY A 13 -6.79 0.65 23.02
CA GLY A 13 -5.83 -0.20 23.72
C GLY A 13 -4.41 0.37 23.81
N ALA A 14 -4.12 1.50 23.15
CA ALA A 14 -2.80 2.12 23.17
C ALA A 14 -2.54 2.88 24.48
N ASP A 15 -1.55 2.39 25.23
CA ASP A 15 -1.04 2.98 26.47
C ASP A 15 -0.16 4.22 26.23
N ARG A 16 0.53 4.25 25.09
CA ARG A 16 1.44 5.34 24.68
C ARG A 16 1.04 5.96 23.35
N ASP A 17 1.47 7.21 23.17
CA ASP A 17 1.28 7.94 21.92
C ASP A 17 1.96 7.23 20.75
N ARG A 18 1.24 7.16 19.63
CA ARG A 18 1.68 6.43 18.43
C ARG A 18 0.82 6.76 17.23
N ILE A 19 1.33 6.44 16.05
CA ILE A 19 0.58 6.46 14.80
C ILE A 19 0.05 5.05 14.49
N ILE A 20 -1.23 4.95 14.15
CA ILE A 20 -1.86 3.70 13.74
C ILE A 20 -2.27 3.80 12.27
N TYR A 21 -1.77 2.88 11.46
CA TYR A 21 -2.08 2.74 10.04
C TYR A 21 -3.11 1.63 9.79
N ASP A 22 -4.17 1.94 9.05
CA ASP A 22 -5.25 1.02 8.68
C ASP A 22 -4.98 0.37 7.32
N LEU A 23 -4.31 -0.80 7.32
CA LEU A 23 -3.98 -1.51 6.08
C LEU A 23 -5.23 -1.97 5.32
N THR A 24 -6.31 -2.30 6.01
CA THR A 24 -7.59 -2.66 5.37
C THR A 24 -8.15 -1.47 4.61
N GLY A 25 -8.09 -0.28 5.20
CA GLY A 25 -8.51 0.96 4.57
C GLY A 25 -7.67 1.30 3.34
N ILE A 26 -6.34 1.29 3.48
CA ILE A 26 -5.38 1.55 2.38
C ILE A 26 -5.62 0.58 1.21
N ASP A 27 -5.79 -0.72 1.49
CA ASP A 27 -6.05 -1.73 0.47
C ASP A 27 -7.36 -1.47 -0.28
N ARG A 28 -8.41 -1.04 0.43
CA ARG A 28 -9.69 -0.66 -0.19
C ARG A 28 -9.55 0.60 -1.03
N GLN A 29 -8.80 1.59 -0.58
CA GLN A 29 -8.57 2.82 -1.34
C GLN A 29 -7.79 2.54 -2.63
N TYR A 30 -6.84 1.60 -2.58
CA TYR A 30 -6.15 1.09 -3.75
C TYR A 30 -7.11 0.34 -4.71
N ASP A 31 -8.03 -0.47 -4.19
CA ASP A 31 -9.09 -1.12 -4.99
C ASP A 31 -9.96 -0.08 -5.71
N VAL A 32 -10.33 1.02 -5.03
CA VAL A 32 -11.09 2.14 -5.63
C VAL A 32 -10.28 2.76 -6.77
N LEU A 33 -9.01 3.10 -6.54
CA LEU A 33 -8.15 3.68 -7.56
C LEU A 33 -8.07 2.81 -8.83
N ARG A 34 -7.85 1.51 -8.65
CA ARG A 34 -7.74 0.55 -9.76
C ARG A 34 -9.04 0.40 -10.54
N ARG A 35 -10.19 0.57 -9.89
CA ARG A 35 -11.50 0.60 -10.56
C ARG A 35 -11.72 1.90 -11.31
N GLU A 36 -11.33 3.04 -10.74
CA GLU A 36 -11.49 4.35 -11.38
C GLU A 36 -10.57 4.54 -12.58
N LEU A 37 -9.38 3.93 -12.54
CA LEU A 37 -8.33 4.00 -13.56
C LEU A 37 -7.89 2.59 -14.02
N PRO A 38 -8.76 1.83 -14.72
CA PRO A 38 -8.43 0.48 -15.18
C PRO A 38 -7.29 0.52 -16.20
N GLY A 39 -6.36 -0.43 -16.07
CA GLY A 39 -5.18 -0.53 -16.95
C GLY A 39 -4.07 0.48 -16.66
N VAL A 40 -4.27 1.42 -15.73
CA VAL A 40 -3.23 2.39 -15.34
C VAL A 40 -2.36 1.79 -14.24
N GLU A 41 -1.05 1.76 -14.44
CA GLU A 41 -0.11 1.29 -13.43
C GLU A 41 -0.02 2.24 -12.24
N VAL A 42 0.19 1.69 -11.04
CA VAL A 42 0.34 2.48 -9.83
C VAL A 42 1.80 2.41 -9.37
N ARG A 43 2.40 3.57 -9.12
CA ARG A 43 3.71 3.74 -8.47
C ARG A 43 3.50 4.54 -7.19
N PHE A 44 3.44 3.86 -6.04
CA PHE A 44 3.16 4.56 -4.78
C PHE A 44 4.29 5.56 -4.45
N ALA A 45 3.93 6.82 -4.21
CA ALA A 45 4.89 7.87 -3.85
C ALA A 45 5.37 7.67 -2.41
N MET A 46 6.55 7.05 -2.24
CA MET A 46 7.04 6.53 -0.96
C MET A 46 7.16 7.60 0.13
N LYS A 47 7.59 8.81 -0.26
CA LYS A 47 7.66 10.00 0.61
C LYS A 47 6.37 10.28 1.37
N ALA A 48 5.21 9.83 0.90
CA ALA A 48 3.93 10.01 1.60
C ALA A 48 3.79 9.08 2.80
N CYS A 49 4.32 7.86 2.78
CA CYS A 49 4.24 6.93 3.92
C CYS A 49 5.33 5.86 3.81
N PRO A 50 6.55 6.13 4.31
CA PRO A 50 7.67 5.19 4.26
C PRO A 50 7.57 4.14 5.39
N VAL A 51 6.41 3.50 5.55
CA VAL A 51 6.14 2.46 6.56
C VAL A 51 6.19 1.10 5.89
N ASP A 52 7.10 0.23 6.33
CA ASP A 52 7.41 -1.04 5.66
C ASP A 52 6.18 -1.93 5.47
N GLU A 53 5.27 -2.00 6.44
CA GLU A 53 4.03 -2.79 6.32
C GLU A 53 3.04 -2.20 5.31
N VAL A 54 2.98 -0.88 5.18
CA VAL A 54 2.14 -0.20 4.17
C VAL A 54 2.70 -0.47 2.77
N LEU A 55 4.02 -0.33 2.61
CA LEU A 55 4.72 -0.60 1.36
C LEU A 55 4.56 -2.07 0.95
N ALA A 56 4.79 -3.01 1.87
CA ALA A 56 4.59 -4.43 1.63
C ALA A 56 3.13 -4.74 1.27
N SER A 57 2.16 -4.08 1.92
CA SER A 57 0.74 -4.27 1.59
C SER A 57 0.42 -3.85 0.15
N LEU A 58 0.91 -2.68 -0.28
CA LEU A 58 0.72 -2.18 -1.64
C LEU A 58 1.47 -3.03 -2.68
N ALA A 59 2.69 -3.47 -2.38
CA ALA A 59 3.47 -4.36 -3.25
C ALA A 59 2.77 -5.71 -3.46
N ASP A 60 2.21 -6.32 -2.41
CA ASP A 60 1.42 -7.57 -2.49
C ASP A 60 0.15 -7.41 -3.35
N ARG A 61 -0.36 -6.18 -3.47
CA ARG A 61 -1.49 -5.82 -4.35
C ARG A 61 -1.05 -5.42 -5.76
N GLY A 62 0.24 -5.57 -6.04
CA GLY A 62 0.82 -5.28 -7.33
C GLY A 62 0.93 -3.78 -7.61
N ALA A 63 1.24 -2.96 -6.62
CA ALA A 63 1.79 -1.62 -6.85
C ALA A 63 3.30 -1.70 -7.15
N GLY A 64 3.83 -0.72 -7.88
CA GLY A 64 5.26 -0.38 -7.85
C GLY A 64 5.51 0.85 -6.96
N PHE A 65 6.68 1.47 -7.07
CA PHE A 65 7.05 2.63 -6.24
C PHE A 65 7.67 3.77 -7.04
N ASP A 66 7.26 4.98 -6.70
CA ASP A 66 7.97 6.22 -6.99
C ASP A 66 8.90 6.51 -5.80
N ALA A 67 10.21 6.36 -6.04
CA ALA A 67 11.25 6.60 -5.06
C ALA A 67 12.02 7.90 -5.38
N ALA A 68 12.36 8.65 -4.33
CA ALA A 68 13.05 9.93 -4.40
C ALA A 68 14.53 9.88 -3.98
N SER A 69 15.02 8.72 -3.53
CA SER A 69 16.43 8.51 -3.13
C SER A 69 16.84 7.03 -3.17
N PRO A 70 18.15 6.71 -3.19
CA PRO A 70 18.62 5.34 -2.99
C PRO A 70 18.16 4.69 -1.67
N GLY A 71 17.92 5.49 -0.62
CA GLY A 71 17.36 5.00 0.64
C GLY A 71 15.94 4.43 0.46
N GLU A 72 15.09 5.18 -0.25
CA GLU A 72 13.73 4.73 -0.59
C GLU A 72 13.76 3.54 -1.56
N ILE A 73 14.67 3.51 -2.53
CA ILE A 73 14.84 2.36 -3.45
C ILE A 73 15.17 1.09 -2.67
N ARG A 74 16.16 1.15 -1.75
CA ARG A 74 16.50 0.00 -0.89
C ARG A 74 15.31 -0.45 -0.05
N GLN A 75 14.53 0.50 0.48
CA GLN A 75 13.31 0.19 1.22
C GLN A 75 12.23 -0.48 0.36
N ALA A 76 11.99 0.02 -0.86
CA ALA A 76 11.08 -0.60 -1.80
C ALA A 76 11.50 -2.04 -2.12
N LEU A 77 12.79 -2.29 -2.39
CA LEU A 77 13.31 -3.62 -2.69
C LEU A 77 13.08 -4.63 -1.55
N ARG A 78 13.16 -4.20 -0.28
CA ARG A 78 12.85 -5.07 0.88
C ARG A 78 11.41 -5.62 0.88
N THR A 79 10.49 -4.98 0.17
CA THR A 79 9.11 -5.50 0.01
C THR A 79 9.03 -6.72 -0.92
N GLY A 80 10.10 -7.03 -1.65
CA GLY A 80 10.15 -8.07 -2.68
C GLY A 80 9.58 -7.62 -4.03
N VAL A 81 9.32 -6.32 -4.22
CA VAL A 81 8.91 -5.78 -5.51
C VAL A 81 10.06 -5.92 -6.53
N ALA A 82 9.74 -6.24 -7.78
CA ALA A 82 10.75 -6.33 -8.83
C ALA A 82 11.34 -4.93 -9.13
N PRO A 83 12.67 -4.78 -9.31
CA PRO A 83 13.30 -3.47 -9.59
C PRO A 83 12.67 -2.70 -10.75
N ARG A 84 12.21 -3.39 -11.82
CA ARG A 84 11.50 -2.80 -12.97
C ARG A 84 10.20 -2.06 -12.63
N ARG A 85 9.67 -2.28 -11.43
CA ARG A 85 8.46 -1.61 -10.92
C ARG A 85 8.79 -0.42 -10.01
N ILE A 86 10.07 -0.08 -9.88
CA ILE A 86 10.55 1.10 -9.17
C ILE A 86 11.09 2.06 -10.24
N HIS A 87 10.71 3.32 -10.17
CA HIS A 87 11.43 4.38 -10.86
C HIS A 87 12.03 5.36 -9.85
N TYR A 88 13.06 6.10 -10.27
CA TYR A 88 13.59 7.22 -9.51
C TYR A 88 12.89 8.50 -10.00
N GLY A 89 11.79 8.90 -9.35
CA GLY A 89 10.90 9.96 -9.82
C GLY A 89 11.28 11.39 -9.43
N ASN A 90 12.21 11.56 -8.48
CA ASN A 90 12.76 12.89 -8.16
C ASN A 90 13.70 13.37 -9.27
N THR A 91 13.43 14.54 -9.86
CA THR A 91 14.25 15.08 -10.94
C THR A 91 15.60 15.64 -10.47
N ILE A 92 15.78 15.84 -9.16
CA ILE A 92 17.01 16.39 -8.57
C ILE A 92 17.81 15.25 -7.94
N LYS A 93 18.89 14.83 -8.62
CA LYS A 93 19.73 13.70 -8.22
C LYS A 93 21.20 14.08 -8.30
N SER A 94 22.02 13.56 -7.40
CA SER A 94 23.47 13.60 -7.56
C SER A 94 23.97 12.46 -8.44
N ASP A 95 25.14 12.63 -9.05
CA ASP A 95 25.84 11.60 -9.83
C ASP A 95 25.99 10.28 -9.05
N ALA A 96 26.32 10.37 -7.75
CA ALA A 96 26.44 9.22 -6.87
C ALA A 96 25.10 8.51 -6.64
N GLU A 97 24.01 9.27 -6.44
CA GLU A 97 22.68 8.68 -6.25
C GLU A 97 22.15 8.00 -7.53
N ILE A 98 22.47 8.54 -8.71
CA ILE A 98 22.13 7.90 -9.99
C ILE A 98 22.86 6.56 -10.11
N ALA A 99 24.18 6.54 -9.86
CA ALA A 99 24.98 5.32 -9.91
C ALA A 99 24.48 4.27 -8.90
N ASP A 100 24.18 4.69 -7.67
CA ASP A 100 23.61 3.84 -6.62
C ASP A 100 22.27 3.23 -7.06
N ALA A 101 21.36 4.04 -7.58
CA ALA A 101 20.05 3.59 -8.03
C ALA A 101 20.17 2.57 -9.18
N TYR A 102 21.05 2.84 -10.14
CA TYR A 102 21.31 1.92 -11.25
C TYR A 102 21.92 0.60 -10.79
N ALA A 103 22.87 0.63 -9.86
CA ALA A 103 23.45 -0.57 -9.25
C ALA A 103 22.41 -1.39 -8.46
N LEU A 104 21.37 -0.75 -7.93
CA LEU A 104 20.22 -1.41 -7.28
C LEU A 104 19.21 -1.99 -8.30
N GLY A 105 19.47 -1.87 -9.61
CA GLY A 105 18.65 -2.41 -10.68
C GLY A 105 17.52 -1.48 -11.16
N VAL A 106 17.49 -0.21 -10.72
CA VAL A 106 16.55 0.78 -11.25
C VAL A 106 17.05 1.28 -12.59
N THR A 107 16.20 1.14 -13.61
CA THR A 107 16.54 1.50 -15.01
C THR A 107 15.64 2.57 -15.58
N THR A 108 14.73 3.16 -14.80
CA THR A 108 13.80 4.21 -15.24
C THR A 108 13.92 5.43 -14.32
N PHE A 109 14.23 6.59 -14.90
CA PHE A 109 14.53 7.83 -14.18
C PHE A 109 13.65 8.99 -14.67
N ALA A 110 13.11 9.79 -13.75
CA ALA A 110 12.52 11.08 -14.11
C ALA A 110 13.63 12.09 -14.41
N THR A 111 13.38 12.97 -15.36
CA THR A 111 14.26 14.11 -15.64
C THR A 111 13.44 15.33 -16.04
N ASP A 112 14.03 16.51 -15.97
CA ASP A 112 13.45 17.77 -16.45
C ASP A 112 14.48 18.71 -17.09
N SER A 113 15.73 18.27 -17.24
CA SER A 113 16.83 19.10 -17.75
C SER A 113 17.86 18.29 -18.54
N VAL A 114 18.58 18.99 -19.42
CA VAL A 114 19.65 18.41 -20.26
C VAL A 114 20.83 17.96 -19.41
N GLU A 115 21.12 18.69 -18.34
CA GLU A 115 22.19 18.42 -17.38
C GLU A 115 21.96 17.07 -16.66
N ASP A 116 20.76 16.85 -16.14
CA ASP A 116 20.38 15.59 -15.48
C ASP A 116 20.40 14.42 -16.48
N VAL A 117 19.94 14.62 -17.72
CA VAL A 117 20.07 13.61 -18.79
C VAL A 117 21.53 13.18 -19.02
N ARG A 118 22.47 14.14 -19.07
CA ARG A 118 23.90 13.82 -19.26
C ARG A 118 24.49 13.09 -18.05
N ALA A 119 24.04 13.43 -16.84
CA ALA A 119 24.41 12.70 -15.63
C ALA A 119 23.88 11.26 -15.66
N ILE A 120 22.61 11.07 -16.01
CA ILE A 120 21.99 9.75 -16.17
C ILE A 120 22.73 8.92 -17.23
N ALA A 121 23.06 9.50 -18.38
CA ALA A 121 23.79 8.79 -19.42
C ALA A 121 25.17 8.28 -18.96
N ARG A 122 25.87 9.06 -18.13
CA ARG A 122 27.17 8.69 -17.59
C ARG A 122 27.09 7.60 -16.52
N HIS A 123 26.11 7.69 -15.63
CA HIS A 123 26.04 6.88 -14.41
C HIS A 123 25.03 5.73 -14.47
N ALA A 124 24.13 5.74 -15.46
CA ALA A 124 23.10 4.73 -15.73
C ALA A 124 22.95 4.50 -17.25
N PRO A 125 23.99 3.99 -17.93
CA PRO A 125 24.01 3.87 -19.38
C PRO A 125 22.87 2.98 -19.90
N GLY A 126 22.24 3.41 -21.00
CA GLY A 126 21.10 2.70 -21.62
C GLY A 126 19.80 2.75 -20.80
N ALA A 127 19.75 3.52 -19.72
CA ALA A 127 18.53 3.66 -18.93
C ALA A 127 17.40 4.35 -19.71
N ARG A 128 16.19 4.16 -19.21
CA ARG A 128 14.97 4.81 -19.67
C ARG A 128 14.79 6.11 -18.91
N VAL A 129 14.39 7.16 -19.61
CA VAL A 129 14.05 8.45 -19.00
C VAL A 129 12.64 8.89 -19.37
N PHE A 130 11.98 9.57 -18.45
CA PHE A 130 10.74 10.28 -18.73
C PHE A 130 10.86 11.74 -18.28
N CYS A 131 10.40 12.65 -19.14
CA CYS A 131 10.61 14.08 -18.91
C CYS A 131 9.39 14.71 -18.24
N ARG A 132 9.59 15.45 -17.15
CA ARG A 132 8.52 16.13 -16.40
C ARG A 132 8.21 17.49 -17.00
N LEU A 133 6.95 17.71 -17.35
CA LEU A 133 6.44 19.02 -17.73
C LEU A 133 6.14 19.87 -16.49
N SER A 134 6.38 21.17 -16.61
CA SER A 134 5.92 22.16 -15.65
C SER A 134 4.39 22.26 -15.65
N THR A 135 3.79 22.45 -14.47
CA THR A 135 2.37 22.74 -14.31
C THR A 135 2.19 24.03 -13.51
N SER A 136 1.00 24.65 -13.55
CA SER A 136 0.76 25.89 -12.79
C SER A 136 0.58 25.68 -11.28
N GLY A 137 0.29 24.45 -10.84
CA GLY A 137 -0.05 24.14 -9.44
C GLY A 137 -1.33 24.80 -8.92
N GLU A 138 -2.04 25.56 -9.77
CA GLU A 138 -3.26 26.28 -9.39
C GLU A 138 -4.33 25.30 -8.88
N GLY A 139 -4.98 25.66 -7.78
CA GLY A 139 -6.02 24.84 -7.15
C GLY A 139 -5.50 23.76 -6.19
N ALA A 140 -4.18 23.51 -6.14
CA ALA A 140 -3.60 22.64 -5.13
C ALA A 140 -3.26 23.43 -3.85
N LEU A 141 -3.34 22.77 -2.68
CA LEU A 141 -2.82 23.37 -1.45
C LEU A 141 -1.28 23.51 -1.49
N TRP A 142 -0.60 22.56 -2.14
CA TRP A 142 0.82 22.65 -2.46
C TRP A 142 1.01 22.56 -3.97
N GLY A 143 1.29 23.68 -4.62
CA GLY A 143 1.40 23.76 -6.08
C GLY A 143 2.55 22.93 -6.69
N LEU A 144 3.65 22.77 -5.95
CA LEU A 144 4.85 22.01 -6.38
C LEU A 144 5.43 22.51 -7.74
N THR A 145 5.44 23.82 -7.94
CA THR A 145 5.90 24.50 -9.16
C THR A 145 7.28 25.13 -8.99
N ALA A 146 7.83 25.64 -10.10
CA ALA A 146 9.09 26.39 -10.24
C ALA A 146 10.40 25.60 -9.97
N LYS A 147 10.41 24.66 -9.01
CA LYS A 147 11.61 23.87 -8.68
C LYS A 147 11.87 22.73 -9.68
N CYS A 148 10.82 22.14 -10.24
CA CYS A 148 10.90 20.93 -11.07
C CYS A 148 9.97 21.05 -12.26
N GLY A 149 10.35 20.40 -13.36
CA GLY A 149 9.65 20.40 -14.63
C GLY A 149 10.24 21.39 -15.65
N THR A 150 9.99 21.11 -16.92
CA THR A 150 10.34 21.99 -18.05
C THR A 150 9.08 22.37 -18.83
N GLU A 151 9.07 23.57 -19.43
CA GLU A 151 7.99 23.99 -20.34
C GLU A 151 8.08 23.28 -21.69
N ASP A 152 9.30 22.93 -22.15
CA ASP A 152 9.50 22.19 -23.38
C ASP A 152 10.36 20.93 -23.13
N PRO A 153 9.76 19.73 -23.08
CA PRO A 153 10.49 18.50 -22.86
C PRO A 153 11.19 17.97 -24.12
N VAL A 154 10.90 18.53 -25.30
CA VAL A 154 11.44 18.03 -26.57
C VAL A 154 12.98 18.07 -26.61
N PRO A 155 13.65 19.20 -26.32
CA PRO A 155 15.12 19.25 -26.34
C PRO A 155 15.77 18.31 -25.31
N VAL A 156 15.11 18.09 -24.17
CA VAL A 156 15.60 17.19 -23.10
C VAL A 156 15.58 15.74 -23.56
N LEU A 157 14.47 15.30 -24.16
CA LEU A 157 14.33 13.92 -24.66
C LEU A 157 15.15 13.67 -25.94
N GLU A 158 15.33 14.68 -26.78
CA GLU A 158 16.26 14.59 -27.92
C GLU A 158 17.71 14.43 -27.44
N GLU A 159 18.13 15.15 -26.39
CA GLU A 159 19.43 14.92 -25.78
C GLU A 159 19.54 13.50 -25.23
N ALA A 160 18.51 12.99 -24.54
CA ALA A 160 18.53 11.64 -24.00
C ALA A 160 18.82 10.60 -25.10
N ARG A 161 18.16 10.75 -26.25
CA ARG A 161 18.41 9.90 -27.41
C ARG A 161 19.84 10.06 -27.97
N ARG A 162 20.37 11.29 -28.03
CA ARG A 162 21.77 11.52 -28.47
C ARG A 162 22.79 10.88 -27.53
N GLN A 163 22.50 10.83 -26.24
CA GLN A 163 23.35 10.25 -25.20
C GLN A 163 23.19 8.72 -25.07
N GLY A 164 22.38 8.08 -25.93
CA GLY A 164 22.16 6.63 -25.91
C GLY A 164 21.20 6.13 -24.83
N LEU A 165 20.40 7.03 -24.23
CA LEU A 165 19.30 6.68 -23.34
C LEU A 165 18.00 6.43 -24.14
N VAL A 166 17.03 5.79 -23.51
CA VAL A 166 15.69 5.56 -24.07
C VAL A 166 14.74 6.67 -23.59
N PRO A 167 14.29 7.61 -24.46
CA PRO A 167 13.29 8.61 -24.11
C PRO A 167 11.91 7.97 -24.02
N ALA A 168 11.60 7.31 -22.90
CA ALA A 168 10.48 6.39 -22.78
C ALA A 168 9.13 7.07 -22.49
N GLY A 169 9.11 8.30 -21.97
CA GLY A 169 7.84 8.91 -21.58
C GLY A 169 7.86 10.38 -21.21
N LEU A 170 6.67 10.87 -20.89
CA LEU A 170 6.43 12.19 -20.30
C LEU A 170 5.82 12.04 -18.91
N SER A 171 6.00 13.05 -18.06
CA SER A 171 5.28 13.13 -16.78
C SER A 171 4.74 14.51 -16.48
N VAL A 172 3.72 14.57 -15.62
CA VAL A 172 3.18 15.79 -15.01
C VAL A 172 2.96 15.54 -13.52
N HIS A 173 2.79 16.60 -12.73
CA HIS A 173 2.28 16.52 -11.37
C HIS A 173 1.45 17.76 -11.08
N VAL A 174 0.18 17.59 -10.70
CA VAL A 174 -0.79 18.70 -10.58
C VAL A 174 -0.80 19.36 -9.19
N GLY A 175 0.33 19.33 -8.48
CA GLY A 175 0.41 19.69 -7.05
C GLY A 175 -0.10 18.60 -6.09
N SER A 176 -0.11 18.86 -4.79
CA SER A 176 -0.62 17.96 -3.73
C SER A 176 -1.89 18.53 -3.10
N GLN A 177 -2.85 17.65 -2.79
CA GLN A 177 -4.21 18.01 -2.39
C GLN A 177 -4.84 18.94 -3.44
N GLN A 178 -4.89 18.49 -4.70
CA GLN A 178 -5.50 19.24 -5.79
C GLN A 178 -7.02 19.32 -5.57
N MET A 179 -7.57 20.54 -5.58
CA MET A 179 -8.99 20.80 -5.28
C MET A 179 -9.81 21.15 -6.52
N THR A 180 -9.19 21.20 -7.70
CA THR A 180 -9.85 21.59 -8.95
C THR A 180 -9.67 20.56 -10.05
N VAL A 181 -10.75 20.31 -10.80
CA VAL A 181 -10.73 19.43 -11.98
C VAL A 181 -9.91 20.04 -13.11
N ARG A 182 -9.96 21.38 -13.25
CA ARG A 182 -9.26 22.14 -14.30
C ARG A 182 -7.76 21.91 -14.33
N ALA A 183 -7.12 21.66 -13.19
CA ALA A 183 -5.69 21.36 -13.14
C ALA A 183 -5.35 20.07 -13.89
N TRP A 184 -6.18 19.03 -13.75
CA TRP A 184 -6.03 17.77 -14.49
C TRP A 184 -6.30 17.97 -15.98
N GLU A 185 -7.37 18.69 -16.33
CA GLU A 185 -7.71 18.98 -17.73
C GLU A 185 -6.58 19.73 -18.46
N ARG A 186 -5.99 20.74 -17.79
CA ARG A 186 -4.84 21.48 -18.32
C ARG A 186 -3.62 20.59 -18.50
N ALA A 187 -3.22 19.85 -17.46
CA ALA A 187 -2.06 18.97 -17.55
C ALA A 187 -2.19 17.91 -18.68
N LEU A 188 -3.40 17.34 -18.85
CA LEU A 188 -3.70 16.41 -19.94
C LEU A 188 -3.71 17.12 -21.31
N GLY A 189 -4.15 18.37 -21.36
CA GLY A 189 -4.08 19.23 -22.54
C GLY A 189 -2.64 19.54 -22.97
N ASP A 190 -1.78 19.89 -22.01
CA ASP A 190 -0.36 20.19 -22.23
C ASP A 190 0.38 18.94 -22.73
N LEU A 191 0.13 17.79 -22.11
CA LEU A 191 0.62 16.50 -22.59
C LEU A 191 0.17 16.22 -24.02
N ALA A 192 -1.12 16.43 -24.34
CA ALA A 192 -1.66 16.20 -25.68
C ALA A 192 -1.08 17.18 -26.73
N ALA A 193 -0.68 18.38 -26.34
CA ALA A 193 -0.04 19.34 -27.24
C ALA A 193 1.41 18.97 -27.55
N VAL A 194 2.11 18.38 -26.58
CA VAL A 194 3.53 18.00 -26.73
C VAL A 194 3.69 16.63 -27.39
N LEU A 195 2.82 15.67 -27.09
CA LEU A 195 2.95 14.27 -27.52
C LEU A 195 3.25 14.08 -29.02
N PRO A 196 2.58 14.79 -29.97
CA PRO A 196 2.85 14.63 -31.41
C PRO A 196 4.24 15.06 -31.86
N ARG A 197 4.95 15.85 -31.05
CA ARG A 197 6.30 16.34 -31.33
C ARG A 197 7.37 15.30 -31.01
N LEU A 198 7.00 14.21 -30.33
CA LEU A 198 7.88 13.16 -29.85
C LEU A 198 7.53 11.84 -30.54
N LYS A 199 8.55 11.01 -30.82
CA LYS A 199 8.38 9.71 -31.44
C LYS A 199 8.65 8.61 -30.43
N ASP A 200 7.97 7.47 -30.60
CA ASP A 200 8.23 6.21 -29.91
C ASP A 200 8.17 6.31 -28.38
N LEU A 201 7.29 7.16 -27.84
CA LEU A 201 7.01 7.20 -26.40
C LEU A 201 6.21 5.97 -25.99
N GLU A 202 6.60 5.37 -24.88
CA GLU A 202 6.00 4.14 -24.36
C GLU A 202 4.92 4.43 -23.32
N PHE A 203 5.09 5.47 -22.50
CA PHE A 203 4.13 5.80 -21.45
C PHE A 203 4.00 7.28 -21.12
N VAL A 204 2.86 7.61 -20.49
CA VAL A 204 2.64 8.89 -19.80
C VAL A 204 2.40 8.65 -18.32
N ASN A 205 3.14 9.41 -17.51
CA ASN A 205 3.04 9.41 -16.06
C ASN A 205 2.28 10.65 -15.57
N LEU A 206 1.09 10.43 -15.01
CA LEU A 206 0.22 11.50 -14.54
C LEU A 206 0.64 12.06 -13.16
N GLY A 207 1.67 11.48 -12.54
CA GLY A 207 2.17 11.86 -11.24
C GLY A 207 1.13 11.71 -10.15
N GLY A 208 1.31 12.50 -9.09
CA GLY A 208 0.39 12.57 -7.95
C GLY A 208 -0.59 13.73 -8.03
N GLY A 209 -1.31 13.93 -6.92
CA GLY A 209 -2.14 15.12 -6.69
C GLY A 209 -3.58 14.83 -6.33
N LEU A 210 -4.03 13.59 -6.51
CA LEU A 210 -5.32 13.14 -6.00
C LEU A 210 -5.45 13.48 -4.49
N PRO A 211 -6.54 14.15 -4.07
CA PRO A 211 -6.70 14.66 -2.72
C PRO A 211 -7.15 13.58 -1.73
N ALA A 212 -6.86 13.79 -0.45
CA ALA A 212 -7.55 13.09 0.64
C ALA A 212 -8.90 13.76 0.93
N GLU A 213 -9.84 13.03 1.51
CA GLU A 213 -11.20 13.53 1.80
C GLU A 213 -11.37 13.94 3.27
N GLY A 214 -10.55 13.42 4.19
CA GLY A 214 -10.76 13.54 5.63
C GLY A 214 -10.25 14.83 6.29
N TYR A 215 -9.71 15.78 5.52
CA TYR A 215 -9.19 17.04 6.05
C TYR A 215 -10.25 18.12 6.23
N LEU A 216 -9.96 19.06 7.12
CA LEU A 216 -10.69 20.31 7.26
C LEU A 216 -9.93 21.44 6.54
N ASP A 217 -10.64 22.45 6.10
CA ASP A 217 -10.03 23.70 5.63
C ASP A 217 -9.55 24.55 6.83
N ARG A 218 -8.94 25.71 6.53
CA ARG A 218 -8.44 26.62 7.57
C ARG A 218 -9.53 27.26 8.43
N ALA A 219 -10.79 27.22 7.99
CA ALA A 219 -11.94 27.66 8.78
C ALA A 219 -12.51 26.52 9.66
N GLY A 220 -11.96 25.30 9.56
CA GLY A 220 -12.40 24.13 10.30
C GLY A 220 -13.59 23.42 9.65
N ALA A 221 -13.98 23.77 8.42
CA ALA A 221 -15.04 23.08 7.69
C ALA A 221 -14.49 21.85 6.93
N PRO A 222 -15.25 20.75 6.80
CA PRO A 222 -14.82 19.61 6.00
C PRO A 222 -14.51 20.00 4.56
N MET A 223 -13.35 19.56 4.06
CA MET A 223 -13.01 19.72 2.66
C MET A 223 -13.79 18.74 1.80
N THR A 224 -14.29 19.21 0.65
CA THR A 224 -15.03 18.37 -0.31
C THR A 224 -14.32 18.41 -1.66
N PRO A 225 -13.24 17.62 -1.85
CA PRO A 225 -12.58 17.55 -3.15
C PRO A 225 -13.51 16.93 -4.22
N PRO A 226 -13.51 17.46 -5.47
CA PRO A 226 -14.32 16.92 -6.57
C PRO A 226 -13.64 15.68 -7.20
N THR A 227 -13.40 14.65 -6.38
CA THR A 227 -12.61 13.46 -6.75
C THR A 227 -13.25 12.66 -7.88
N ALA A 228 -14.58 12.55 -7.91
CA ALA A 228 -15.30 11.83 -8.96
C ALA A 228 -15.14 12.51 -10.32
N GLU A 229 -15.25 13.84 -10.35
CA GLU A 229 -15.04 14.66 -11.54
C GLU A 229 -13.58 14.65 -11.98
N MET A 230 -12.62 14.64 -11.05
CA MET A 230 -11.20 14.46 -11.37
C MET A 230 -10.95 13.13 -12.08
N PHE A 231 -11.49 12.01 -11.58
CA PHE A 231 -11.37 10.72 -12.24
C PHE A 231 -12.03 10.70 -13.62
N ALA A 232 -13.18 11.37 -13.78
CA ALA A 232 -13.83 11.51 -15.08
C ALA A 232 -12.95 12.28 -16.08
N ALA A 233 -12.36 13.40 -15.65
CA ALA A 233 -11.44 14.20 -16.46
C ALA A 233 -10.17 13.42 -16.82
N ILE A 234 -9.57 12.71 -15.86
CA ILE A 234 -8.40 11.84 -16.10
C ILE A 234 -8.75 10.79 -17.16
N ARG A 235 -9.84 10.02 -16.99
CA ARG A 235 -10.24 9.00 -17.97
C ARG A 235 -10.47 9.59 -19.37
N ALA A 236 -11.06 10.78 -19.46
CA ALA A 236 -11.26 11.47 -20.73
C ALA A 236 -9.92 11.87 -21.38
N GLY A 237 -9.00 12.44 -20.61
CA GLY A 237 -7.68 12.78 -21.11
C GLY A 237 -6.85 11.56 -21.50
N LEU A 238 -6.93 10.44 -20.77
CA LEU A 238 -6.26 9.20 -21.14
C LEU A 238 -6.71 8.67 -22.50
N ARG A 239 -8.02 8.74 -22.81
CA ARG A 239 -8.53 8.38 -24.15
C ARG A 239 -7.97 9.32 -25.22
N ARG A 240 -8.04 10.64 -24.98
CA ARG A 240 -7.49 11.64 -25.90
C ARG A 240 -5.99 11.45 -26.15
N LEU A 241 -5.21 11.14 -25.12
CA LEU A 241 -3.76 10.91 -25.27
C LEU A 241 -3.46 9.69 -26.15
N ARG A 242 -4.25 8.62 -26.03
CA ARG A 242 -4.13 7.46 -26.94
C ARG A 242 -4.48 7.80 -28.37
N GLU A 243 -5.55 8.57 -28.58
CA GLU A 243 -5.94 9.04 -29.92
C GLU A 243 -4.83 9.89 -30.56
N VAL A 244 -4.24 10.80 -29.79
CA VAL A 244 -3.15 11.67 -30.24
C VAL A 244 -1.85 10.90 -30.50
N ALA A 245 -1.55 9.88 -29.70
CA ALA A 245 -0.37 9.03 -29.89
C ALA A 245 -0.44 8.18 -31.18
N GLY A 246 -1.65 7.81 -31.62
CA GLY A 246 -1.85 6.97 -32.81
C GLY A 246 -1.33 5.53 -32.66
N GLY A 247 -1.10 5.05 -31.43
CA GLY A 247 -0.53 3.74 -31.12
C GLY A 247 -0.77 3.31 -29.67
N GLU A 248 -0.13 2.21 -29.25
CA GLU A 248 -0.19 1.77 -27.85
C GLU A 248 0.55 2.77 -26.96
N LEU A 249 -0.15 3.24 -25.92
CA LEU A 249 0.40 4.16 -24.92
C LEU A 249 -0.06 3.70 -23.53
N ASP A 250 0.93 3.40 -22.69
CA ASP A 250 0.72 3.02 -21.31
C ASP A 250 0.58 4.25 -20.41
N PHE A 251 -0.08 4.05 -19.28
CA PHE A 251 -0.30 5.11 -18.31
C PHE A 251 0.07 4.66 -16.91
N LEU A 252 0.60 5.60 -16.13
CA LEU A 252 0.86 5.38 -14.72
C LEU A 252 0.47 6.60 -13.89
N VAL A 253 0.20 6.36 -12.60
CA VAL A 253 -0.11 7.38 -11.59
C VAL A 253 0.77 7.17 -10.36
N GLU A 254 1.07 8.27 -9.67
CA GLU A 254 1.90 8.31 -8.46
C GLU A 254 1.13 8.78 -7.22
N PRO A 255 0.05 8.08 -6.81
CA PRO A 255 -0.68 8.47 -5.63
C PRO A 255 0.18 8.27 -4.37
N GLY A 256 0.22 9.30 -3.53
CA GLY A 256 0.68 9.21 -2.14
C GLY A 256 -0.49 9.46 -1.20
N ARG A 257 -0.75 10.74 -0.95
CA ARG A 257 -1.80 11.26 -0.05
C ARG A 257 -3.16 10.55 -0.19
N TYR A 258 -3.67 10.44 -1.42
CA TYR A 258 -4.96 9.79 -1.73
C TYR A 258 -5.09 8.38 -1.14
N LEU A 259 -4.01 7.58 -1.14
CA LEU A 259 -4.08 6.19 -0.69
C LEU A 259 -3.99 6.03 0.82
N VAL A 260 -3.34 6.96 1.53
CA VAL A 260 -2.91 6.71 2.91
C VAL A 260 -3.39 7.76 3.92
N ALA A 261 -3.66 9.01 3.52
CA ALA A 261 -3.95 10.11 4.45
C ALA A 261 -5.09 9.78 5.43
N ASP A 262 -6.23 9.34 4.91
CA ASP A 262 -7.44 9.04 5.69
C ASP A 262 -7.33 7.73 6.50
N HIS A 263 -6.24 6.99 6.30
CA HIS A 263 -5.97 5.68 6.88
C HIS A 263 -4.80 5.69 7.86
N GLY A 264 -4.37 6.87 8.32
CA GLY A 264 -3.52 7.01 9.51
C GLY A 264 -4.20 7.84 10.58
N THR A 265 -4.03 7.45 11.84
CA THR A 265 -4.56 8.19 13.00
C THR A 265 -3.50 8.23 14.09
N ILE A 266 -3.22 9.41 14.62
CA ILE A 266 -2.34 9.56 15.79
C ILE A 266 -3.19 9.40 17.05
N ARG A 267 -2.78 8.49 17.94
CA ARG A 267 -3.18 8.52 19.33
C ARG A 267 -2.20 9.43 20.06
N ALA A 268 -2.70 10.54 20.59
CA ALA A 268 -1.97 11.44 21.46
C ALA A 268 -2.76 11.63 22.77
N HIS A 269 -2.28 12.50 23.65
CA HIS A 269 -3.00 12.88 24.86
C HIS A 269 -2.97 14.38 25.11
N VAL A 270 -3.93 14.85 25.90
CA VAL A 270 -3.99 16.23 26.38
C VAL A 270 -2.89 16.43 27.43
N VAL A 271 -2.03 17.43 27.21
CA VAL A 271 -1.06 17.89 28.21
C VAL A 271 -1.76 18.84 29.17
N ARG A 272 -2.46 19.85 28.64
CA ARG A 272 -3.20 20.84 29.44
C ARG A 272 -4.24 21.58 28.60
N LEU A 273 -5.43 21.82 29.17
CA LEU A 273 -6.34 22.87 28.74
C LEU A 273 -6.20 24.05 29.72
N THR A 274 -5.83 25.23 29.24
CA THR A 274 -5.68 26.42 30.07
C THR A 274 -6.37 27.61 29.45
N VAL A 275 -6.84 28.53 30.29
CA VAL A 275 -7.35 29.83 29.83
C VAL A 275 -6.26 30.88 30.05
N ARG A 276 -5.89 31.57 28.97
CA ARG A 276 -5.06 32.78 29.02
C ARG A 276 -5.93 33.96 28.59
N ARG A 277 -5.57 34.67 27.52
CA ARG A 277 -6.48 35.61 26.82
C ARG A 277 -7.64 34.89 26.13
N GLN A 278 -7.43 33.63 25.77
CA GLN A 278 -8.39 32.69 25.19
C GLN A 278 -8.03 31.26 25.65
N PRO A 279 -8.89 30.25 25.45
CA PRO A 279 -8.54 28.86 25.73
C PRO A 279 -7.41 28.35 24.83
N TRP A 280 -6.50 27.59 25.44
CA TRP A 280 -5.38 26.90 24.77
C TRP A 280 -5.40 25.43 25.17
N LEU A 281 -5.44 24.55 24.18
CA LEU A 281 -5.30 23.12 24.33
C LEU A 281 -3.90 22.69 23.88
N TYR A 282 -3.08 22.26 24.82
CA TYR A 282 -1.76 21.68 24.53
C TYR A 282 -1.89 20.16 24.45
N LEU A 283 -1.40 19.59 23.37
CA LEU A 283 -1.34 18.16 23.10
C LEU A 283 0.10 17.65 23.18
N SER A 284 0.26 16.35 23.39
CA SER A 284 1.56 15.68 23.36
C SER A 284 2.11 15.48 21.94
N CYS A 285 1.37 15.90 20.92
CA CYS A 285 1.72 15.79 19.51
C CYS A 285 1.37 17.11 18.81
N GLY A 286 2.31 17.64 18.04
CA GLY A 286 2.15 18.88 17.29
C GLY A 286 2.77 18.87 15.90
N ARG A 287 3.07 20.06 15.39
CA ARG A 287 3.63 20.31 14.06
C ARG A 287 4.90 19.50 13.82
N PHE A 288 5.81 19.50 14.79
CA PHE A 288 7.11 18.81 14.71
C PHE A 288 7.03 17.28 14.94
N ASN A 289 5.86 16.78 15.38
CA ASN A 289 5.59 15.36 15.60
C ASN A 289 4.79 14.73 14.44
N GLY A 290 4.89 15.30 13.24
CA GLY A 290 4.26 14.77 12.02
C GLY A 290 3.01 15.53 11.57
N LEU A 291 2.63 16.64 12.23
CA LEU A 291 1.52 17.50 11.80
C LEU A 291 2.02 18.78 11.12
N TYR A 292 3.14 18.67 10.38
CA TYR A 292 3.81 19.81 9.75
C TYR A 292 2.88 20.60 8.83
N GLU A 293 1.89 19.94 8.23
CA GLU A 293 0.98 20.55 7.26
C GLU A 293 -0.20 21.31 7.90
N ALA A 294 -0.23 21.44 9.23
CA ALA A 294 -1.35 22.06 9.96
C ALA A 294 -1.59 23.55 9.63
N ASP A 295 -0.70 24.21 8.88
CA ASP A 295 -0.89 25.57 8.35
C ASP A 295 -1.77 25.60 7.07
N GLN A 296 -1.85 24.48 6.35
CA GLN A 296 -2.63 24.36 5.11
C GLN A 296 -3.94 23.59 5.33
N ILE A 297 -3.93 22.61 6.23
CA ILE A 297 -5.05 21.71 6.52
C ILE A 297 -5.38 21.68 8.00
N GLY A 298 -6.65 21.50 8.33
CA GLY A 298 -7.09 21.17 9.68
C GLY A 298 -7.22 19.65 9.87
N TYR A 299 -6.75 19.15 11.00
CA TYR A 299 -6.92 17.75 11.39
C TYR A 299 -8.16 17.59 12.27
N ARG A 300 -8.92 16.51 12.06
CA ARG A 300 -10.08 16.21 12.91
C ARG A 300 -9.63 15.58 14.22
N LEU A 301 -9.98 16.23 15.33
CA LEU A 301 -9.71 15.75 16.69
C LEU A 301 -10.92 14.99 17.24
N GLU A 302 -10.69 13.84 17.84
CA GLU A 302 -11.70 13.03 18.53
C GLU A 302 -11.25 12.71 19.95
N PHE A 303 -12.10 13.02 20.93
CA PHE A 303 -11.83 12.81 22.36
C PHE A 303 -12.72 11.67 22.86
N PRO A 304 -12.25 10.40 22.83
CA PRO A 304 -13.12 9.23 23.02
C PRO A 304 -13.68 9.11 24.44
N THR A 305 -13.07 9.76 25.43
CA THR A 305 -13.52 9.77 26.84
C THR A 305 -14.41 10.97 27.20
N ARG A 306 -14.56 11.95 26.30
CA ARG A 306 -15.20 13.24 26.56
C ARG A 306 -16.20 13.61 25.44
N SER A 307 -17.17 12.73 25.18
CA SER A 307 -18.20 12.93 24.16
C SER A 307 -19.46 13.60 24.73
N GLY A 308 -20.01 14.59 24.01
CA GLY A 308 -21.35 15.13 24.27
C GLY A 308 -21.47 16.22 25.34
N GLY A 309 -20.35 16.73 25.86
CA GLY A 309 -20.31 17.84 26.81
C GLY A 309 -20.28 19.23 26.16
N ARG A 310 -20.27 20.28 27.00
CA ARG A 310 -20.05 21.67 26.56
C ARG A 310 -18.67 21.81 25.92
N THR A 311 -18.58 22.50 24.79
CA THR A 311 -17.31 22.81 24.13
C THR A 311 -16.86 24.26 24.34
N VAL A 312 -15.56 24.51 24.22
CA VAL A 312 -14.95 25.85 24.14
C VAL A 312 -14.07 25.96 22.90
N PRO A 313 -14.01 27.13 22.24
CA PRO A 313 -13.07 27.35 21.14
C PRO A 313 -11.66 27.54 21.71
N ALA A 314 -10.74 26.64 21.37
CA ALA A 314 -9.36 26.66 21.85
C ALA A 314 -8.35 26.71 20.71
N VAL A 315 -7.26 27.44 20.89
CA VAL A 315 -6.07 27.27 20.04
C VAL A 315 -5.39 25.97 20.43
N VAL A 316 -5.10 25.13 19.45
CA VAL A 316 -4.51 23.80 19.66
C VAL A 316 -3.03 23.85 19.32
N ALA A 317 -2.17 23.46 20.25
CA ALA A 317 -0.73 23.49 20.08
C ALA A 317 -0.07 22.18 20.54
N GLY A 318 1.12 21.92 20.02
CA GLY A 318 1.94 20.78 20.38
C GLY A 318 2.77 20.97 21.65
N PRO A 319 3.68 20.02 21.93
CA PRO A 319 4.43 19.95 23.18
C PRO A 319 5.75 20.74 23.18
N THR A 320 6.16 21.32 22.06
CA THR A 320 7.48 21.95 21.94
C THR A 320 7.51 23.35 22.55
N CYS A 321 8.71 23.87 22.83
CA CYS A 321 8.88 25.26 23.27
C CYS A 321 8.89 26.27 22.12
N ASP A 322 8.59 25.83 20.90
CA ASP A 322 8.56 26.67 19.70
C ASP A 322 7.13 27.19 19.48
N SER A 323 7.00 28.49 19.23
CA SER A 323 5.69 29.12 18.99
C SER A 323 5.01 28.67 17.70
N ASP A 324 5.78 28.13 16.75
CA ASP A 324 5.25 27.61 15.48
C ASP A 324 4.61 26.23 15.64
N ASP A 325 4.69 25.62 16.82
CA ASP A 325 4.04 24.34 17.13
C ASP A 325 2.54 24.49 17.41
N ASN A 326 1.84 25.05 16.44
CA ASN A 326 0.41 25.33 16.46
C ASN A 326 -0.30 24.54 15.35
N LEU A 327 -1.47 23.98 15.65
CA LEU A 327 -2.20 23.06 14.76
C LEU A 327 -3.30 23.76 13.93
N GLY A 328 -3.06 25.00 13.53
CA GLY A 328 -3.94 25.76 12.64
C GLY A 328 -4.01 27.24 13.02
N THR A 329 -4.77 27.99 12.23
CA THR A 329 -4.95 29.43 12.42
C THR A 329 -6.24 29.80 13.13
N ALA A 330 -7.22 28.89 13.20
CA ALA A 330 -8.53 29.11 13.80
C ALA A 330 -8.71 28.30 15.10
N PRO A 331 -9.36 28.88 16.14
CA PRO A 331 -9.74 28.13 17.33
C PRO A 331 -10.65 26.94 17.01
N THR A 332 -10.31 25.78 17.54
CA THR A 332 -11.06 24.52 17.37
C THR A 332 -12.02 24.30 18.55
N PRO A 333 -13.29 23.91 18.31
CA PRO A 333 -14.17 23.49 19.38
C PRO A 333 -13.66 22.21 20.06
N VAL A 334 -13.39 22.27 21.36
CA VAL A 334 -12.91 21.12 22.16
C VAL A 334 -13.75 20.99 23.45
N PRO A 335 -13.90 19.79 24.03
CA PRO A 335 -14.62 19.62 25.29
C PRO A 335 -14.04 20.52 26.41
N ALA A 336 -14.92 21.18 27.15
CA ALA A 336 -14.53 22.19 28.15
C ALA A 336 -13.92 21.58 29.43
N ASP A 337 -14.10 20.28 29.64
CA ASP A 337 -13.68 19.51 30.80
C ASP A 337 -12.47 18.60 30.53
N LEU A 338 -11.75 18.81 29.42
CA LEU A 338 -10.53 18.08 29.11
C LEU A 338 -9.50 18.22 30.23
N ALA A 339 -8.98 17.08 30.68
CA ALA A 339 -7.96 16.99 31.71
C ALA A 339 -6.63 16.45 31.13
N SER A 340 -5.54 16.69 31.86
CA SER A 340 -4.24 16.12 31.51
C SER A 340 -4.32 14.59 31.48
N GLY A 341 -3.77 13.99 30.42
CA GLY A 341 -3.83 12.55 30.18
C GLY A 341 -5.06 12.05 29.41
N ASP A 342 -6.09 12.88 29.21
CA ASP A 342 -7.23 12.48 28.37
C ASP A 342 -6.73 12.15 26.94
N PRO A 343 -7.13 11.00 26.35
CA PRO A 343 -6.71 10.63 25.01
C PRO A 343 -7.34 11.57 23.96
N VAL A 344 -6.58 11.83 22.90
CA VAL A 344 -7.07 12.47 21.68
C VAL A 344 -6.63 11.66 20.47
N TRP A 345 -7.54 11.45 19.53
CA TRP A 345 -7.27 10.81 18.26
C TRP A 345 -7.28 11.85 17.15
N ILE A 346 -6.14 12.00 16.47
CA ILE A 346 -5.93 12.96 15.39
C ILE A 346 -6.02 12.21 14.07
N HIS A 347 -7.13 12.38 13.35
CA HIS A 347 -7.41 11.67 12.10
C HIS A 347 -6.77 12.36 10.91
N GLY A 348 -6.56 11.61 9.82
CA GLY A 348 -5.98 12.16 8.58
C GLY A 348 -4.45 12.20 8.58
N ALA A 349 -3.81 11.49 9.51
CA ALA A 349 -2.36 11.54 9.71
C ALA A 349 -1.59 10.41 9.02
N GLY A 350 -2.16 9.80 7.97
CA GLY A 350 -1.49 8.70 7.27
C GLY A 350 -0.53 9.14 6.18
N ALA A 351 -0.64 10.38 5.71
CA ALA A 351 0.26 10.93 4.70
C ALA A 351 1.22 11.93 5.34
N TYR A 352 2.50 11.78 5.03
CA TYR A 352 3.64 12.61 5.40
C TYR A 352 3.92 12.77 6.90
N ALA A 353 3.10 12.22 7.79
CA ALA A 353 3.31 12.35 9.22
C ALA A 353 4.66 11.79 9.67
N ILE A 354 4.99 10.56 9.27
CA ILE A 354 6.31 9.95 9.53
C ILE A 354 7.42 10.71 8.79
N SER A 355 7.17 11.15 7.57
CA SER A 355 8.19 11.78 6.71
C SER A 355 8.62 13.17 7.20
N TYR A 356 7.68 13.94 7.76
CA TYR A 356 7.97 15.27 8.32
C TYR A 356 8.36 15.24 9.79
N MET A 357 8.26 14.09 10.45
CA MET A 357 8.55 13.98 11.87
C MET A 357 10.01 14.29 12.15
N THR A 358 10.24 15.27 13.01
CA THR A 358 11.60 15.62 13.42
C THR A 358 12.22 14.46 14.23
N ARG A 359 13.54 14.31 14.12
CA ARG A 359 14.30 13.36 14.94
C ARG A 359 15.05 14.14 16.03
N GLY A 360 14.42 14.31 17.19
CA GLY A 360 15.07 14.87 18.38
C GLY A 360 14.88 16.39 18.59
N PHE A 361 13.96 17.06 17.89
CA PHE A 361 13.66 18.46 18.19
C PHE A 361 13.15 18.60 19.63
N ASN A 362 13.77 19.47 20.44
CA ASN A 362 13.58 19.58 21.89
C ASN A 362 13.77 18.26 22.69
N GLY A 363 14.50 17.29 22.12
CA GLY A 363 14.73 15.99 22.75
C GLY A 363 13.53 15.04 22.72
N TYR A 364 12.48 15.35 21.95
CA TYR A 364 11.36 14.42 21.76
C TYR A 364 11.72 13.32 20.75
N ASP A 365 11.46 12.08 21.14
CA ASP A 365 11.55 10.94 20.24
C ASP A 365 10.43 10.99 19.17
N PRO A 366 10.71 10.52 17.95
CA PRO A 366 9.67 10.26 16.96
C PRO A 366 8.58 9.33 17.52
N LEU A 367 7.32 9.63 17.22
CA LEU A 367 6.19 8.75 17.56
C LEU A 367 6.40 7.37 16.90
N PRO A 368 6.29 6.27 17.67
CA PRO A 368 6.28 4.96 17.08
C PRO A 368 5.04 4.80 16.19
N CYS A 369 5.13 3.95 15.18
CA CYS A 369 3.99 3.58 14.36
C CYS A 369 3.74 2.08 14.39
N ILE A 370 2.47 1.69 14.26
CA ILE A 370 2.05 0.32 14.06
C ILE A 370 1.04 0.27 12.91
N SER A 371 0.98 -0.86 12.24
CA SER A 371 -0.03 -1.14 11.23
C SER A 371 -1.03 -2.16 11.76
N VAL A 372 -2.31 -1.92 11.53
CA VAL A 372 -3.41 -2.80 11.94
C VAL A 372 -4.30 -3.13 10.75
N ARG A 373 -5.00 -4.25 10.88
CA ARG A 373 -5.85 -4.79 9.83
C ARG A 373 -7.07 -5.47 10.42
N ALA A 374 -8.21 -5.37 9.75
CA ALA A 374 -9.42 -6.10 10.11
C ALA A 374 -9.29 -7.59 9.77
N GLU A 375 -8.68 -7.89 8.61
CA GLU A 375 -8.42 -9.25 8.19
C GLU A 375 -7.24 -9.87 8.97
N HIS A 376 -7.42 -11.07 9.50
CA HIS A 376 -6.40 -11.79 10.25
C HIS A 376 -6.58 -13.30 10.12
N VAL A 377 -5.49 -14.05 10.32
CA VAL A 377 -5.55 -15.51 10.38
C VAL A 377 -5.88 -15.93 11.81
N ARG A 378 -6.79 -16.90 11.95
CA ARG A 378 -7.12 -17.52 13.24
C ARG A 378 -7.39 -19.03 13.10
N PRO A 379 -7.29 -19.80 14.20
CA PRO A 379 -7.68 -21.20 14.20
C PRO A 379 -9.13 -21.41 13.72
N ILE A 380 -9.37 -22.58 13.12
CA ILE A 380 -10.72 -23.02 12.73
C ILE A 380 -11.54 -23.30 13.98
N THR A 381 -12.77 -22.81 14.02
CA THR A 381 -13.76 -23.06 15.07
C THR A 381 -14.93 -23.89 14.52
N PRO A 382 -15.74 -24.55 15.37
CA PRO A 382 -16.90 -25.31 14.91
C PRO A 382 -17.88 -24.51 14.04
N GLY A 383 -17.99 -23.19 14.25
CA GLY A 383 -18.87 -22.30 13.49
C GLY A 383 -18.39 -21.98 12.06
N ASP A 384 -17.14 -22.29 11.71
CA ASP A 384 -16.56 -21.93 10.41
C ASP A 384 -16.87 -22.95 9.31
N TRP A 385 -17.21 -24.19 9.68
CA TRP A 385 -17.25 -25.31 8.75
C TRP A 385 -18.30 -25.20 7.64
N SER A 386 -19.41 -24.49 7.87
CA SER A 386 -20.36 -24.18 6.79
C SER A 386 -19.71 -23.32 5.72
N SER A 387 -19.00 -22.25 6.12
CA SER A 387 -18.32 -21.36 5.19
C SER A 387 -17.10 -22.01 4.53
N ILE A 388 -16.36 -22.87 5.25
CA ILE A 388 -15.26 -23.64 4.66
C ILE A 388 -15.79 -24.56 3.57
N ALA A 389 -16.87 -25.31 3.83
CA ALA A 389 -17.48 -26.20 2.84
C ALA A 389 -18.03 -25.43 1.62
N GLU A 390 -18.63 -24.26 1.82
CA GLU A 390 -19.07 -23.39 0.71
C GLU A 390 -17.89 -22.91 -0.16
N LEU A 391 -16.78 -22.49 0.47
CA LEU A 391 -15.58 -22.05 -0.24
C LEU A 391 -14.93 -23.20 -1.01
N GLU A 392 -14.84 -24.37 -0.39
CA GLU A 392 -14.34 -25.61 -1.00
C GLU A 392 -15.16 -25.97 -2.24
N ALA A 393 -16.49 -26.07 -2.07
CA ALA A 393 -17.38 -26.43 -3.15
C ALA A 393 -17.26 -25.44 -4.31
N GLY A 394 -17.18 -24.13 -4.02
CA GLY A 394 -16.96 -23.10 -5.03
C GLY A 394 -15.63 -23.23 -5.79
N ALA A 395 -14.57 -23.74 -5.16
CA ALA A 395 -13.26 -23.91 -5.76
C ALA A 395 -13.12 -25.20 -6.59
N TYR A 396 -13.80 -26.27 -6.18
CA TYR A 396 -13.52 -27.63 -6.66
C TYR A 396 -14.69 -28.39 -7.29
N THR A 397 -15.96 -28.02 -7.03
CA THR A 397 -17.13 -28.76 -7.58
C THR A 397 -17.10 -28.83 -9.10
N ALA A 398 -16.85 -27.70 -9.77
CA ALA A 398 -16.77 -27.65 -11.24
C ALA A 398 -15.61 -28.47 -11.83
N LYS A 399 -14.65 -28.87 -11.00
CA LYS A 399 -13.50 -29.71 -11.37
C LYS A 399 -13.69 -31.18 -11.00
N GLY A 400 -14.81 -31.53 -10.34
CA GLY A 400 -15.05 -32.88 -9.83
C GLY A 400 -14.11 -33.28 -8.68
N LEU A 401 -13.57 -32.30 -7.94
CA LEU A 401 -12.58 -32.52 -6.87
C LEU A 401 -13.14 -32.16 -5.48
N SER A 402 -14.45 -31.92 -5.36
CA SER A 402 -15.03 -31.48 -4.09
C SER A 402 -15.08 -32.61 -3.08
N GLU A 403 -14.71 -32.29 -1.84
CA GLU A 403 -14.60 -33.26 -0.75
C GLU A 403 -15.68 -33.06 0.32
N ASP A 404 -16.12 -34.16 0.92
CA ASP A 404 -17.12 -34.10 1.98
C ASP A 404 -16.62 -33.32 3.20
N ARG A 405 -17.51 -32.53 3.81
CA ARG A 405 -17.21 -31.77 5.03
C ARG A 405 -16.56 -32.61 6.13
N ALA A 406 -17.01 -33.84 6.33
CA ALA A 406 -16.46 -34.73 7.36
C ALA A 406 -14.99 -35.09 7.11
N VAL A 407 -14.60 -35.18 5.84
CA VAL A 407 -13.23 -35.45 5.39
C VAL A 407 -12.36 -34.21 5.66
N LEU A 408 -12.81 -33.02 5.27
CA LEU A 408 -12.11 -31.76 5.57
C LEU A 408 -11.93 -31.55 7.10
N GLU A 409 -12.98 -31.83 7.88
CA GLU A 409 -12.95 -31.77 9.35
C GLU A 409 -11.89 -32.70 9.95
N SER A 410 -11.75 -33.92 9.41
CA SER A 410 -10.77 -34.89 9.89
C SER A 410 -9.33 -34.40 9.71
N ARG A 411 -9.04 -33.66 8.63
CA ARG A 411 -7.71 -33.10 8.35
C ARG A 411 -7.36 -31.96 9.29
N ALA A 412 -8.29 -31.02 9.49
CA ALA A 412 -8.09 -29.94 10.45
C ALA A 412 -7.90 -30.45 11.88
N ARG A 413 -8.67 -31.48 12.29
CA ARG A 413 -8.48 -32.13 13.60
C ARG A 413 -7.11 -32.79 13.74
N SER A 414 -6.57 -33.33 12.65
CA SER A 414 -5.27 -33.99 12.65
C SER A 414 -4.10 -33.01 12.75
N SER A 415 -4.29 -31.74 12.36
CA SER A 415 -3.26 -30.71 12.48
C SER A 415 -3.85 -29.30 12.70
N PRO A 416 -4.36 -29.01 13.92
CA PRO A 416 -5.06 -27.75 14.20
C PRO A 416 -4.16 -26.50 14.14
N SER A 417 -2.86 -26.63 14.41
CA SER A 417 -1.92 -25.52 14.37
C SER A 417 -1.59 -25.04 12.96
N THR A 418 -1.70 -25.92 11.96
CA THR A 418 -1.41 -25.64 10.55
C THR A 418 -2.67 -25.58 9.69
N SER A 419 -3.84 -25.65 10.31
CA SER A 419 -5.15 -25.54 9.67
C SER A 419 -5.92 -24.35 10.24
N PHE A 420 -6.22 -23.36 9.42
CA PHE A 420 -6.70 -22.06 9.88
C PHE A 420 -7.61 -21.38 8.86
N VAL A 421 -8.36 -20.37 9.29
CA VAL A 421 -9.15 -19.50 8.42
C VAL A 421 -8.54 -18.10 8.33
N LEU A 422 -8.76 -17.46 7.19
CA LEU A 422 -8.67 -16.02 7.05
C LEU A 422 -10.00 -15.42 7.48
N ASP A 423 -10.02 -14.77 8.64
CA ASP A 423 -11.16 -13.99 9.10
C ASP A 423 -11.13 -12.60 8.44
N THR A 424 -12.25 -12.18 7.86
CA THR A 424 -12.41 -10.87 7.23
C THR A 424 -13.54 -10.09 7.89
N GLY A 425 -13.38 -9.79 9.18
CA GLY A 425 -14.36 -9.03 9.95
C GLY A 425 -15.57 -9.88 10.35
N GLY A 426 -15.32 -11.07 10.89
CA GLY A 426 -16.34 -12.01 11.36
C GLY A 426 -16.90 -12.94 10.29
N ARG A 427 -16.25 -13.02 9.12
CA ARG A 427 -16.59 -13.95 8.03
C ARG A 427 -15.34 -14.70 7.60
N VAL A 428 -15.49 -15.96 7.21
CA VAL A 428 -14.40 -16.75 6.63
C VAL A 428 -14.21 -16.31 5.17
N GLY A 429 -13.10 -15.63 4.89
CA GLY A 429 -12.71 -15.19 3.54
C GLY A 429 -11.73 -16.15 2.84
N GLY A 430 -11.31 -17.20 3.53
CA GLY A 430 -10.41 -18.22 3.02
C GLY A 430 -10.02 -19.19 4.11
N TYR A 431 -9.42 -20.32 3.73
CA TYR A 431 -8.92 -21.29 4.68
C TYR A 431 -7.69 -22.04 4.15
N VAL A 432 -6.94 -22.63 5.06
CA VAL A 432 -5.83 -23.54 4.79
C VAL A 432 -6.04 -24.81 5.59
N LEU A 433 -5.85 -25.95 4.93
CA LEU A 433 -5.73 -27.26 5.56
C LEU A 433 -4.35 -27.82 5.22
N ALA A 434 -3.51 -27.99 6.24
CA ALA A 434 -2.21 -28.60 6.08
C ALA A 434 -1.95 -29.56 7.24
N LEU A 435 -1.36 -30.71 6.95
CA LEU A 435 -1.19 -31.80 7.90
C LEU A 435 0.11 -32.56 7.66
N PRO A 436 0.78 -33.07 8.72
CA PRO A 436 2.01 -33.82 8.56
C PRO A 436 1.75 -35.11 7.79
N TYR A 437 2.60 -35.39 6.81
CA TYR A 437 2.59 -36.60 6.00
C TYR A 437 4.02 -36.97 5.63
N PRO A 438 4.39 -38.26 5.53
CA PRO A 438 5.73 -38.63 5.06
C PRO A 438 6.04 -38.00 3.69
N PRO A 439 7.29 -37.62 3.40
CA PRO A 439 7.67 -37.12 2.08
C PRO A 439 7.22 -38.07 0.97
N ARG A 440 6.74 -37.52 -0.15
CA ARG A 440 6.18 -38.26 -1.30
C ARG A 440 4.90 -39.07 -0.98
N ARG A 441 4.29 -38.85 0.17
CA ARG A 441 2.94 -39.32 0.51
C ARG A 441 2.02 -38.12 0.76
N PHE A 442 0.72 -38.36 0.63
CA PHE A 442 -0.32 -37.34 0.71
C PHE A 442 -1.66 -37.99 1.09
N PRO A 443 -2.63 -37.21 1.60
CA PRO A 443 -4.00 -37.66 1.89
C PRO A 443 -4.67 -38.33 0.69
N GLN A 444 -5.77 -39.04 0.91
CA GLN A 444 -6.69 -39.41 -0.18
C GLN A 444 -7.90 -38.47 -0.14
N PRO A 445 -8.37 -37.91 -1.27
CA PRO A 445 -9.46 -36.91 -1.28
C PRO A 445 -10.78 -37.45 -0.71
N ASP A 446 -11.08 -38.73 -0.93
CA ASP A 446 -12.33 -39.38 -0.58
C ASP A 446 -12.29 -40.07 0.79
N ARG A 447 -11.22 -39.92 1.57
CA ARG A 447 -11.04 -40.63 2.84
C ARG A 447 -10.73 -39.71 4.02
N PRO A 448 -11.44 -39.86 5.14
CA PRO A 448 -11.11 -39.12 6.35
C PRO A 448 -9.78 -39.59 6.94
N GLU A 449 -9.10 -38.68 7.61
CA GLU A 449 -7.88 -38.97 8.36
C GLU A 449 -8.21 -39.65 9.70
N HIS A 450 -7.54 -40.76 9.96
CA HIS A 450 -7.72 -41.56 11.17
C HIS A 450 -6.53 -41.48 12.13
N ALA A 451 -5.37 -40.99 11.67
CA ALA A 451 -4.15 -40.89 12.47
C ALA A 451 -3.30 -39.70 12.02
N VAL A 452 -2.59 -39.11 12.98
CA VAL A 452 -1.61 -38.05 12.71
C VAL A 452 -0.26 -38.69 12.41
N HIS A 453 0.32 -38.41 11.24
CA HIS A 453 1.67 -38.87 10.94
C HIS A 453 2.72 -38.06 11.72
N ARG A 454 3.78 -38.73 12.18
CA ARG A 454 5.01 -38.05 12.58
C ARG A 454 5.90 -37.88 11.34
N SER A 455 6.15 -36.65 10.94
CA SER A 455 6.90 -36.34 9.72
C SER A 455 7.55 -34.97 9.81
N SER A 456 8.73 -34.80 9.21
CA SER A 456 9.36 -33.49 8.99
C SER A 456 8.79 -32.77 7.75
N ASN A 457 7.90 -33.41 7.00
CA ASN A 457 7.17 -32.82 5.88
C ASN A 457 5.73 -32.46 6.29
N LEU A 458 5.35 -31.20 6.00
CA LEU A 458 3.99 -30.72 6.11
C LEU A 458 3.33 -30.76 4.73
N HIS A 459 2.23 -31.51 4.57
CA HIS A 459 1.48 -31.51 3.33
C HIS A 459 0.40 -30.43 3.36
N LEU A 460 0.53 -29.41 2.51
CA LEU A 460 -0.52 -28.45 2.19
C LEU A 460 -1.56 -29.15 1.32
N HIS A 461 -2.63 -29.59 1.96
CA HIS A 461 -3.74 -30.28 1.31
C HIS A 461 -4.62 -29.29 0.57
N ASP A 462 -5.01 -28.20 1.22
CA ASP A 462 -5.87 -27.20 0.60
C ASP A 462 -5.57 -25.76 1.04
N ILE A 463 -5.74 -24.82 0.12
CA ILE A 463 -5.69 -23.39 0.35
C ILE A 463 -6.68 -22.70 -0.60
N VAL A 464 -7.76 -22.21 -0.03
CA VAL A 464 -8.82 -21.52 -0.76
C VAL A 464 -8.95 -20.09 -0.27
N VAL A 465 -9.08 -19.16 -1.22
CA VAL A 465 -9.43 -17.76 -0.96
C VAL A 465 -10.71 -17.46 -1.72
N ASP A 466 -11.68 -16.84 -1.02
CA ASP A 466 -12.94 -16.38 -1.58
C ASP A 466 -12.70 -15.55 -2.86
N ASP A 467 -13.51 -15.78 -3.88
CA ASP A 467 -13.42 -15.11 -5.18
C ASP A 467 -13.39 -13.59 -5.07
N ARG A 468 -14.11 -13.03 -4.09
CA ARG A 468 -14.16 -11.59 -3.81
C ARG A 468 -12.81 -11.03 -3.33
N LEU A 469 -11.95 -11.88 -2.80
CA LEU A 469 -10.64 -11.55 -2.22
C LEU A 469 -9.46 -11.97 -3.12
N ARG A 470 -9.72 -12.69 -4.21
CA ARG A 470 -8.70 -13.05 -5.21
C ARG A 470 -8.05 -11.80 -5.82
N GLY A 471 -6.78 -11.94 -6.20
CA GLY A 471 -5.98 -10.83 -6.75
C GLY A 471 -5.53 -9.79 -5.71
N ARG A 472 -5.87 -9.94 -4.43
CA ARG A 472 -5.49 -9.00 -3.35
C ARG A 472 -4.30 -9.47 -2.50
N GLY A 473 -3.56 -10.47 -2.97
CA GLY A 473 -2.37 -11.01 -2.28
C GLY A 473 -2.68 -11.97 -1.12
N TRP A 474 -3.94 -12.29 -0.83
CA TRP A 474 -4.33 -13.11 0.32
C TRP A 474 -3.78 -14.53 0.31
N ALA A 475 -3.77 -15.19 -0.86
CA ALA A 475 -3.18 -16.53 -0.98
C ALA A 475 -1.70 -16.54 -0.59
N LYS A 476 -0.93 -15.54 -1.06
CA LYS A 476 0.48 -15.36 -0.70
C LYS A 476 0.67 -15.12 0.80
N ARG A 477 -0.20 -14.31 1.42
CA ARG A 477 -0.16 -14.03 2.87
C ARG A 477 -0.47 -15.27 3.71
N MET A 478 -1.49 -16.03 3.33
CA MET A 478 -1.85 -17.30 3.99
C MET A 478 -0.75 -18.34 3.83
N LEU A 479 -0.15 -18.46 2.63
CA LEU A 479 0.98 -19.35 2.39
C LEU A 479 2.22 -18.95 3.22
N ARG A 480 2.49 -17.64 3.35
CA ARG A 480 3.57 -17.13 4.21
C ARG A 480 3.32 -17.50 5.66
N HIS A 481 2.11 -17.24 6.17
CA HIS A 481 1.72 -17.63 7.52
C HIS A 481 1.90 -19.13 7.75
N LEU A 482 1.44 -19.97 6.81
CA LEU A 482 1.67 -21.42 6.88
C LEU A 482 3.17 -21.76 6.95
N THR A 483 3.99 -21.09 6.16
CA THR A 483 5.45 -21.31 6.11
C THR A 483 6.10 -20.95 7.45
N ASP A 484 5.71 -19.82 8.05
CA ASP A 484 6.27 -19.37 9.32
C ASP A 484 5.81 -20.26 10.49
N THR A 485 4.55 -20.71 10.47
CA THR A 485 4.02 -21.70 11.42
C THR A 485 4.73 -23.04 11.27
N ALA A 486 4.98 -23.48 10.03
CA ALA A 486 5.68 -24.72 9.75
C ALA A 486 7.14 -24.66 10.23
N ARG A 487 7.83 -23.55 9.98
CA ARG A 487 9.19 -23.30 10.49
C ARG A 487 9.23 -23.32 12.02
N SER A 488 8.29 -22.65 12.67
CA SER A 488 8.18 -22.61 14.13
C SER A 488 7.86 -23.98 14.75
N SER A 489 7.34 -24.90 13.94
CA SER A 489 7.03 -26.29 14.32
C SER A 489 8.09 -27.28 13.81
N GLU A 490 9.27 -26.79 13.40
CA GLU A 490 10.43 -27.59 12.97
C GLU A 490 10.16 -28.51 11.76
N TYR A 491 9.21 -28.15 10.89
CA TYR A 491 9.08 -28.81 9.59
C TYR A 491 10.25 -28.40 8.69
N GLU A 492 10.77 -29.35 7.93
CA GLU A 492 11.90 -29.16 7.00
C GLU A 492 11.42 -28.79 5.59
N GLN A 493 10.20 -29.18 5.23
CA GLN A 493 9.63 -28.94 3.90
C GLN A 493 8.10 -28.88 3.92
N ILE A 494 7.54 -28.23 2.89
CA ILE A 494 6.11 -28.25 2.58
C ILE A 494 5.90 -28.95 1.24
N SER A 495 4.99 -29.91 1.19
CA SER A 495 4.54 -30.55 -0.06
C SER A 495 3.08 -30.26 -0.38
N LEU A 496 2.68 -30.47 -1.62
CA LEU A 496 1.29 -30.33 -2.08
C LEU A 496 1.06 -31.18 -3.34
N ILE A 497 -0.21 -31.38 -3.69
CA ILE A 497 -0.60 -31.83 -5.03
C ILE A 497 -1.10 -30.61 -5.81
N ALA A 498 -0.40 -30.27 -6.89
CA ALA A 498 -0.83 -29.22 -7.80
C ALA A 498 -1.90 -29.79 -8.75
N VAL A 499 -3.16 -29.43 -8.54
CA VAL A 499 -4.30 -29.85 -9.38
C VAL A 499 -4.68 -28.77 -10.40
N GLY A 500 -5.44 -29.14 -11.44
CA GLY A 500 -6.07 -28.18 -12.36
C GLY A 500 -5.10 -27.22 -13.07
N GLY A 501 -3.89 -27.69 -13.39
CA GLY A 501 -2.88 -26.90 -14.10
C GLY A 501 -2.15 -25.84 -13.24
N THR A 502 -2.25 -25.92 -11.91
CA THR A 502 -1.64 -24.92 -11.01
C THR A 502 -0.14 -25.09 -10.75
N SER A 503 0.53 -26.07 -11.37
CA SER A 503 1.96 -26.33 -11.16
C SER A 503 2.88 -25.14 -11.48
N GLY A 504 2.53 -24.36 -12.51
CA GLY A 504 3.25 -23.13 -12.85
C GLY A 504 3.17 -22.07 -11.73
N PHE A 505 1.98 -21.89 -11.14
CA PHE A 505 1.79 -20.99 -10.00
C PHE A 505 2.66 -21.42 -8.82
N TRP A 506 2.65 -22.71 -8.46
CA TRP A 506 3.44 -23.22 -7.34
C TRP A 506 4.95 -23.13 -7.59
N SER A 507 5.39 -23.31 -8.84
CA SER A 507 6.79 -23.13 -9.23
C SER A 507 7.29 -21.71 -8.97
N THR A 508 6.47 -20.68 -9.24
CA THR A 508 6.82 -19.29 -8.90
C THR A 508 6.93 -19.02 -7.40
N HIS A 509 6.37 -19.91 -6.56
CA HIS A 509 6.46 -19.85 -5.10
C HIS A 509 7.55 -20.77 -4.53
N GLY A 510 8.41 -21.33 -5.38
CA GLY A 510 9.57 -22.14 -5.02
C GLY A 510 9.32 -23.64 -4.90
N TYR A 511 8.10 -24.11 -5.22
CA TYR A 511 7.82 -25.55 -5.24
C TYR A 511 8.41 -26.20 -6.48
N ARG A 512 9.04 -27.37 -6.31
CA ARG A 512 9.62 -28.17 -7.38
C ARG A 512 8.74 -29.38 -7.67
N PRO A 513 8.44 -29.69 -8.94
CA PRO A 513 7.66 -30.86 -9.30
C PRO A 513 8.46 -32.15 -9.12
N HIS A 514 7.76 -33.21 -8.71
CA HIS A 514 8.28 -34.57 -8.58
C HIS A 514 7.47 -35.52 -9.47
N PRO A 515 7.75 -35.56 -10.79
CA PRO A 515 7.01 -36.41 -11.72
C PRO A 515 7.16 -37.92 -11.43
N GLU A 516 8.13 -38.30 -10.61
CA GLU A 516 8.36 -39.68 -10.18
C GLU A 516 7.36 -40.18 -9.13
N VAL A 517 6.53 -39.30 -8.55
CA VAL A 517 5.50 -39.67 -7.57
C VAL A 517 4.19 -39.94 -8.30
N ASP A 518 3.69 -41.17 -8.19
CA ASP A 518 2.42 -41.57 -8.81
C ASP A 518 1.24 -40.94 -8.07
N VAL A 519 0.51 -40.06 -8.76
CA VAL A 519 -0.65 -39.34 -8.22
C VAL A 519 -1.94 -40.00 -8.74
N PRO A 520 -2.81 -40.54 -7.86
CA PRO A 520 -4.02 -41.22 -8.27
C PRO A 520 -4.97 -40.34 -9.10
N PRO A 521 -5.80 -40.93 -9.99
CA PRO A 521 -6.78 -40.20 -10.79
C PRO A 521 -7.78 -39.34 -9.99
N GLY A 522 -7.99 -39.63 -8.70
CA GLY A 522 -8.86 -38.86 -7.81
C GLY A 522 -8.44 -37.39 -7.61
N TYR A 523 -7.19 -37.04 -7.93
CA TYR A 523 -6.71 -35.65 -7.93
C TYR A 523 -6.94 -34.92 -9.27
N GLY A 524 -7.56 -35.59 -10.24
CA GLY A 524 -7.84 -35.06 -11.56
C GLY A 524 -6.64 -35.16 -12.53
N PRO A 525 -6.88 -34.92 -13.82
CA PRO A 525 -5.85 -35.05 -14.84
C PRO A 525 -4.75 -34.00 -14.67
N GLY A 526 -3.50 -34.42 -14.88
CA GLY A 526 -2.33 -33.54 -14.81
C GLY A 526 -1.95 -33.09 -13.40
N ALA A 527 -2.44 -33.79 -12.37
CA ALA A 527 -2.04 -33.55 -10.99
C ALA A 527 -0.56 -33.93 -10.77
N VAL A 528 0.19 -33.08 -10.07
CA VAL A 528 1.64 -33.28 -9.85
C VAL A 528 1.97 -33.06 -8.38
N TYR A 529 2.69 -34.01 -7.76
CA TYR A 529 3.27 -33.79 -6.44
C TYR A 529 4.40 -32.77 -6.52
N MET A 530 4.36 -31.76 -5.66
CA MET A 530 5.40 -30.75 -5.58
C MET A 530 5.87 -30.55 -4.14
N SER A 531 7.13 -30.18 -3.94
CA SER A 531 7.65 -29.86 -2.62
C SER A 531 8.57 -28.63 -2.63
N ARG A 532 8.67 -27.97 -1.48
CA ARG A 532 9.56 -26.83 -1.26
C ARG A 532 10.22 -26.96 0.10
N PRO A 533 11.57 -26.86 0.19
CA PRO A 533 12.24 -26.82 1.48
C PRO A 533 11.85 -25.55 2.24
N ILE A 534 11.75 -25.65 3.57
CA ILE A 534 11.62 -24.50 4.46
C ILE A 534 13.04 -24.05 4.75
N THR A 535 13.50 -23.00 4.07
CA THR A 535 14.83 -22.42 4.34
C THR A 535 14.75 -21.44 5.52
N ASP A 536 15.83 -21.36 6.28
CA ASP A 536 16.09 -20.25 7.19
C ASP A 536 16.11 -18.96 6.35
N GLY A 537 15.30 -17.98 6.77
CA GLY A 537 14.96 -16.82 5.94
C GLY A 537 16.18 -16.03 5.45
N SER A 538 16.15 -15.63 4.19
CA SER A 538 16.97 -14.55 3.63
C SER A 538 16.31 -13.19 3.84
#